data_AF-A0A1N7GJI8-F1
#
_entry.id   AF-A0A1N7GJI8-F1
#
_cell.length_a   1.000
_cell.length_b   1.000
_cell.length_c   1.000
_cell.angle_alpha   90.00
_cell.angle_beta   90.00
_cell.angle_gamma   90.00
#
_symmetry.space_group_name_H-M   'P 1'
#
loop_
_entity.id
_entity.type
_entity.pdbx_description
1 polymer ?
#
loop_
_entity_poly.entity_id
_entity_poly.type
_entity_poly.pdbx_seq_one_letter_code
_entity_poly.pdbx_strand_id
1 'polypeptide(L)'
;MSRAPGPKAPIIPGHAFGGWFLLAALWGLAAVAVVVWAAAGLAALLTGGTVAPLGTEFIADVVHGRTADAWPGTPTWAVAGIAAVLAVAAATVALPVCRAVLRRLPTPADPVAALARNPRLAVFQALPTARKAIRLRASLAGRKPHDLQPEEIGLELGEQLLPRGRGPVLYSSWEDTEVDLMAPRSGKTTARSIPHVLSAPGAVVATSNKEDLWAATAELREQRGRVWLFDPQSITYQPQRWWWNPLRVLATVEDAHRLAGHFVLTVEDPSKRDIWGPAAQDLLSALFLAAATSGRTLHHVARWLDEPAVPTPCELLTEAGFHLLASSLRGAQNGAVETRDGIYQTARTATKALRDEAIMAWVTPCDLPDFDPYDFARSTDTLYLLSQNRSAAAPLIAGLADLVMRAAKREAERMGGRLDPPMAVSLDEAANICRIADLPELYSYMGSRGVCLVTILQSYEQGITVWGEHGMAALWGAATMKLIGAGADSPRLARDLATLVGQHDVPVRSLSYGERHAGEQISLRRQDILEPAAIRALEPGTALLLATGVRPALLKLRPWYGGALAGDIAAARDRAVARITAGAVQHAETGAAAVRRARGADRRHPYGDLTGAGESSDGGEAGR
;
A
#
# COMPACT_ATOMS: atom_id res chain seq x y z
N MET A 1 26.63 17.38 -3.54
CA MET A 1 27.92 16.78 -3.10
C MET A 1 27.68 15.38 -2.53
N SER A 2 27.84 14.35 -3.36
CA SER A 2 27.79 12.95 -2.93
C SER A 2 29.11 12.60 -2.21
N ARG A 3 29.15 12.75 -0.88
CA ARG A 3 30.08 11.95 -0.09
C ARG A 3 29.43 10.57 0.02
N ALA A 4 29.65 9.73 -1.01
CA ALA A 4 29.56 8.30 -0.79
C ALA A 4 30.57 8.00 0.32
N PRO A 5 30.16 7.45 1.47
CA PRO A 5 31.11 7.05 2.48
C PRO A 5 31.95 5.93 1.84
N GLY A 6 33.13 6.29 1.34
CA GLY A 6 34.13 5.32 0.96
C GLY A 6 34.30 4.34 2.12
N PRO A 7 34.57 3.05 1.85
CA PRO A 7 34.75 2.08 2.91
C PRO A 7 35.78 2.61 3.91
N LYS A 8 35.49 2.48 5.21
CA LYS A 8 36.53 2.69 6.23
C LYS A 8 37.72 1.84 5.81
N ALA A 9 38.91 2.44 5.80
CA ALA A 9 40.14 1.71 5.51
C ALA A 9 40.11 0.37 6.28
N PRO A 10 40.44 -0.75 5.62
CA PRO A 10 40.46 -2.03 6.32
C PRO A 10 41.31 -1.86 7.58
N ILE A 11 40.85 -2.44 8.69
CA ILE A 11 41.59 -2.47 9.97
C ILE A 11 43.01 -3.05 9.75
N ILE A 12 43.19 -3.78 8.66
CA ILE A 12 44.44 -4.34 8.18
C ILE A 12 44.76 -3.75 6.79
N PRO A 13 45.51 -2.63 6.71
CA PRO A 13 46.21 -2.25 5.48
C PRO A 13 47.18 -3.37 5.08
N GLY A 14 47.41 -3.59 3.78
CA GLY A 14 48.27 -4.69 3.29
C GLY A 14 49.69 -4.73 3.89
N HIS A 15 50.20 -3.62 4.41
CA HIS A 15 51.50 -3.53 5.09
C HIS A 15 51.46 -3.89 6.60
N ALA A 16 50.27 -3.97 7.22
CA ALA A 16 50.08 -4.28 8.64
C ALA A 16 49.77 -5.77 8.89
N PHE A 17 49.62 -6.59 7.84
CA PHE A 17 49.34 -8.01 7.98
C PHE A 17 50.44 -8.72 8.78
N GLY A 18 51.71 -8.35 8.55
CA GLY A 18 52.84 -8.84 9.33
C GLY A 18 52.77 -8.45 10.82
N GLY A 19 52.34 -7.23 11.13
CA GLY A 19 52.22 -6.74 12.51
C GLY A 19 51.08 -7.41 13.28
N TRP A 20 49.91 -7.59 12.65
CA TRP A 20 48.80 -8.32 13.25
C TRP A 20 49.06 -9.82 13.39
N PHE A 21 49.74 -10.42 12.41
CA PHE A 21 50.17 -11.81 12.50
C PHE A 21 51.18 -12.01 13.64
N LEU A 22 52.17 -11.10 13.76
CA LEU A 22 53.12 -11.11 14.87
C LEU A 22 52.41 -10.95 16.22
N LEU A 23 51.47 -10.01 16.34
CA LEU A 23 50.67 -9.84 17.55
C LEU A 23 49.84 -11.09 17.87
N ALA A 24 49.16 -11.67 16.88
CA ALA A 24 48.38 -12.89 17.06
C ALA A 24 49.27 -14.08 17.47
N ALA A 25 50.47 -14.20 16.89
CA ALA A 25 51.44 -15.22 17.26
C ALA A 25 51.97 -15.01 18.69
N LEU A 26 52.31 -13.78 19.06
CA LEU A 26 52.79 -13.43 20.41
C LEU A 26 51.72 -13.68 21.48
N TRP A 27 50.49 -13.22 21.25
CA TRP A 27 49.37 -13.48 22.16
C TRP A 27 48.96 -14.95 22.19
N GLY A 28 49.09 -15.66 21.06
CA GLY A 28 48.88 -17.11 20.99
C GLY A 28 49.89 -17.88 21.84
N LEU A 29 51.18 -17.53 21.76
CA LEU A 29 52.23 -18.11 22.58
C LEU A 29 52.01 -17.81 24.08
N ALA A 30 51.63 -16.58 24.42
CA ALA A 30 51.28 -16.22 25.78
C ALA A 30 50.07 -17.03 26.30
N ALA A 31 49.03 -17.20 25.47
CA ALA A 31 47.86 -18.01 25.83
C ALA A 31 48.23 -19.49 26.05
N VAL A 32 49.10 -20.06 25.20
CA VAL A 32 49.60 -21.43 25.38
C VAL A 32 50.38 -21.55 26.69
N ALA A 33 51.26 -20.59 27.01
CA ALA A 33 52.01 -20.59 28.27
C ALA A 33 51.06 -20.54 29.49
N VAL A 34 50.00 -19.74 29.43
CA VAL A 34 48.97 -19.67 30.49
C VAL A 34 48.20 -20.99 30.62
N VAL A 35 47.83 -21.63 29.51
CA VAL A 35 47.13 -22.92 29.53
C VAL A 35 48.01 -24.02 30.12
N VAL A 36 49.29 -24.07 29.74
CA VAL A 36 50.25 -25.04 30.28
C VAL A 36 50.51 -24.80 31.76
N TRP A 37 50.63 -23.54 32.19
CA TRP A 37 50.78 -23.18 33.60
C TRP A 37 49.56 -23.54 34.44
N ALA A 38 48.35 -23.24 33.94
CA ALA A 38 47.11 -23.63 34.60
C ALA A 38 46.96 -25.17 34.67
N ALA A 39 47.33 -25.88 33.61
CA ALA A 39 47.34 -27.34 33.59
C ALA A 39 48.32 -27.92 34.61
N ALA A 40 49.52 -27.33 34.72
CA ALA A 40 50.50 -27.71 35.72
C ALA A 40 49.95 -27.48 37.14
N GLY A 41 49.29 -26.34 37.39
CA GLY A 41 48.69 -26.03 38.70
C GLY A 41 47.61 -27.02 39.11
N LEU A 42 46.73 -27.38 38.18
CA LEU A 42 45.70 -28.41 38.38
C LEU A 42 46.30 -29.80 38.59
N ALA A 43 47.32 -30.18 37.81
CA ALA A 43 48.02 -31.45 37.96
C ALA A 43 48.74 -31.55 39.31
N ALA A 44 49.42 -30.48 39.74
CA ALA A 44 50.11 -30.39 41.02
C ALA A 44 49.13 -30.52 42.20
N LEU A 45 47.96 -29.89 42.10
CA LEU A 45 46.90 -29.99 43.12
C LEU A 45 46.34 -31.41 43.25
N LEU A 46 46.27 -32.16 42.14
CA LEU A 46 45.82 -33.56 42.12
C LEU A 46 46.90 -34.57 42.57
N THR A 47 48.18 -34.23 42.43
CA THR A 47 49.31 -35.15 42.67
C THR A 47 50.17 -34.79 43.88
N GLY A 48 49.87 -33.68 44.56
CA GLY A 48 50.60 -33.20 45.74
C GLY A 48 51.91 -32.47 45.42
N GLY A 49 52.11 -32.05 44.17
CA GLY A 49 53.29 -31.33 43.72
C GLY A 49 53.17 -29.81 43.87
N THR A 50 54.16 -29.08 43.36
CA THR A 50 54.15 -27.61 43.29
C THR A 50 54.42 -27.13 41.86
N VAL A 51 54.07 -25.87 41.58
CA VAL A 51 54.28 -25.23 40.28
C VAL A 51 55.00 -23.91 40.47
N ALA A 52 56.02 -23.69 39.65
CA ALA A 52 56.74 -22.43 39.63
C ALA A 52 55.83 -21.27 39.17
N PRO A 53 56.06 -20.03 39.65
CA PRO A 53 55.25 -18.88 39.24
C PRO A 53 55.33 -18.64 37.72
N LEU A 54 54.23 -18.19 37.12
CA LEU A 54 54.18 -17.86 35.69
C LEU A 54 55.13 -16.69 35.41
N GLY A 55 56.20 -16.97 34.66
CA GLY A 55 57.25 -16.00 34.34
C GLY A 55 58.18 -16.49 33.23
N THR A 56 59.22 -15.73 32.93
CA THR A 56 60.20 -16.08 31.88
C THR A 56 60.97 -17.36 32.20
N GLU A 57 61.27 -17.60 33.48
CA GLU A 57 61.95 -18.82 33.95
C GLU A 57 61.09 -20.07 33.71
N PHE A 58 59.82 -20.03 34.13
CA PHE A 58 58.86 -21.10 33.85
C PHE A 58 58.76 -21.42 32.34
N ILE A 59 58.62 -20.39 31.50
CA ILE A 59 58.54 -20.58 30.04
C ILE A 59 59.86 -21.20 29.51
N ALA A 60 61.02 -20.72 29.98
CA ALA A 60 62.31 -21.27 29.59
C ALA A 60 62.45 -22.73 30.00
N ASP A 61 62.03 -23.10 31.21
CA ASP A 61 62.13 -24.48 31.71
C ASP A 61 61.21 -25.44 30.96
N VAL A 62 60.00 -25.00 30.61
CA VAL A 62 59.08 -25.77 29.75
C VAL A 62 59.66 -25.97 28.35
N VAL A 63 60.20 -24.93 27.73
CA VAL A 63 60.77 -24.98 26.37
C VAL A 63 62.02 -25.87 26.31
N HIS A 64 62.85 -25.85 27.35
CA HIS A 64 64.09 -26.65 27.42
C HIS A 64 63.86 -28.06 28.00
N GLY A 65 62.60 -28.46 28.27
CA GLY A 65 62.28 -29.78 28.80
C GLY A 65 62.67 -30.02 30.26
N ARG A 66 63.02 -28.96 31.01
CA ARG A 66 63.33 -28.99 32.45
C ARG A 66 62.06 -29.04 33.30
N THR A 67 61.25 -30.07 33.06
CA THR A 67 59.93 -30.23 33.68
C THR A 67 59.99 -30.44 35.20
N ALA A 68 61.11 -30.96 35.71
CA ALA A 68 61.35 -31.12 37.15
C ALA A 68 61.50 -29.77 37.88
N ASP A 69 61.97 -28.73 37.19
CA ASP A 69 62.13 -27.38 37.75
C ASP A 69 60.84 -26.56 37.58
N ALA A 70 60.11 -26.77 36.47
CA ALA A 70 58.86 -26.08 36.17
C ALA A 70 57.67 -26.52 37.07
N TRP A 71 57.59 -27.82 37.37
CA TRP A 71 56.56 -28.40 38.25
C TRP A 71 57.10 -29.56 39.11
N PRO A 72 57.89 -29.25 40.16
CA PRO A 72 58.48 -30.26 41.03
C PRO A 72 57.44 -31.21 41.65
N GLY A 73 57.73 -32.51 41.63
CA GLY A 73 56.85 -33.54 42.21
C GLY A 73 55.57 -33.82 41.41
N THR A 74 55.37 -33.20 40.24
CA THR A 74 54.19 -33.40 39.40
C THR A 74 54.53 -34.24 38.16
N PRO A 75 53.81 -35.35 37.87
CA PRO A 75 54.04 -36.14 36.68
C PRO A 75 53.72 -35.38 35.38
N THR A 76 54.69 -35.26 34.47
CA THR A 76 54.55 -34.52 33.20
C THR A 76 53.42 -35.03 32.30
N TRP A 77 53.12 -36.33 32.33
CA TRP A 77 52.00 -36.89 31.55
C TRP A 77 50.63 -36.38 32.05
N ALA A 78 50.49 -36.09 33.35
CA ALA A 78 49.27 -35.53 33.92
C ALA A 78 49.09 -34.06 33.51
N VAL A 79 50.19 -33.29 33.50
CA VAL A 79 50.22 -31.91 32.96
C VAL A 79 49.83 -31.91 31.48
N ALA A 80 50.40 -32.80 30.67
CA ALA A 80 50.09 -32.91 29.25
C ALA A 80 48.63 -33.31 28.99
N GLY A 81 48.08 -34.25 29.76
CA GLY A 81 46.68 -34.66 29.66
C GLY A 81 45.71 -33.53 30.01
N ILE A 82 45.94 -32.81 31.12
CA ILE A 82 45.11 -31.67 31.53
C ILE A 82 45.26 -30.50 30.55
N ALA A 83 46.48 -30.23 30.06
CA ALA A 83 46.72 -29.21 29.04
C ALA A 83 45.97 -29.50 27.73
N ALA A 84 45.94 -30.77 27.29
CA ALA A 84 45.15 -31.17 26.13
C ALA A 84 43.65 -30.94 26.35
N VAL A 85 43.11 -31.30 27.51
CA VAL A 85 41.70 -31.06 27.87
C VAL A 85 41.38 -29.57 27.91
N LEU A 86 42.22 -28.75 28.55
CA LEU A 86 42.04 -27.30 28.63
C LEU A 86 42.17 -26.62 27.26
N ALA A 87 43.09 -27.09 26.41
CA ALA A 87 43.24 -26.58 25.04
C ALA A 87 42.01 -26.92 24.19
N VAL A 88 41.48 -28.14 24.29
CA VAL A 88 40.23 -28.53 23.62
C VAL A 88 39.06 -27.69 24.15
N ALA A 89 38.91 -27.54 25.47
CA ALA A 89 37.86 -26.71 26.07
C ALA A 89 37.96 -25.24 25.60
N ALA A 90 39.15 -24.65 25.62
CA ALA A 90 39.40 -23.31 25.13
C ALA A 90 39.06 -23.17 23.63
N ALA A 91 39.45 -24.16 22.80
CA ALA A 91 39.12 -24.17 21.38
C ALA A 91 37.60 -24.27 21.14
N THR A 92 36.89 -25.11 21.91
CA THR A 92 35.43 -25.27 21.79
C THR A 92 34.66 -23.99 22.13
N VAL A 93 35.22 -23.08 22.93
CA VAL A 93 34.64 -21.77 23.25
C VAL A 93 35.13 -20.68 22.29
N ALA A 94 36.43 -20.64 22.00
CA ALA A 94 37.04 -19.59 21.18
C ALA A 94 36.60 -19.66 19.71
N LEU A 95 36.46 -20.87 19.14
CA LEU A 95 36.03 -21.05 17.74
C LEU A 95 34.61 -20.51 17.47
N PRO A 96 33.57 -20.85 18.25
CA PRO A 96 32.25 -20.29 18.04
C PRO A 96 32.19 -18.80 18.35
N VAL A 97 32.93 -18.30 19.35
CA VAL A 97 33.01 -16.86 19.64
C VAL A 97 33.68 -16.11 18.49
N CYS A 98 34.81 -16.60 17.97
CA CYS A 98 35.51 -15.99 16.83
C CYS A 98 34.64 -16.06 15.56
N ARG A 99 33.99 -17.19 15.28
CA ARG A 99 33.01 -17.31 14.19
C ARG A 99 31.83 -16.36 14.38
N ALA A 100 31.32 -16.19 15.59
CA ALA A 100 30.25 -15.25 15.89
C ALA A 100 30.71 -13.81 15.69
N VAL A 101 31.93 -13.44 16.09
CA VAL A 101 32.52 -12.11 15.90
C VAL A 101 32.78 -11.81 14.41
N LEU A 102 33.33 -12.78 13.65
CA LEU A 102 33.57 -12.62 12.22
C LEU A 102 32.26 -12.56 11.42
N ARG A 103 31.24 -13.36 11.78
CA ARG A 103 29.87 -13.23 11.24
C ARG A 103 29.21 -11.90 11.64
N ARG A 104 29.70 -11.24 12.69
CA ARG A 104 29.30 -9.90 13.13
C ARG A 104 30.13 -8.78 12.48
N LEU A 105 30.79 -9.01 11.35
CA LEU A 105 31.31 -7.93 10.50
C LEU A 105 30.43 -7.78 9.24
N PRO A 106 29.92 -6.59 8.91
CA PRO A 106 29.12 -6.39 7.70
C PRO A 106 29.94 -6.75 6.45
N THR A 107 29.35 -7.51 5.52
CA THR A 107 29.97 -7.75 4.22
C THR A 107 30.02 -6.44 3.44
N PRO A 108 31.15 -6.08 2.80
CA PRO A 108 31.28 -4.80 2.11
C PRO A 108 30.26 -4.56 0.99
N ALA A 109 29.71 -5.63 0.43
CA ALA A 109 28.72 -5.62 -0.64
C ALA A 109 27.26 -5.71 -0.15
N ASP A 110 26.98 -5.66 1.16
CA ASP A 110 25.61 -5.79 1.68
C ASP A 110 24.75 -4.55 1.31
N PRO A 111 23.68 -4.72 0.50
CA PRO A 111 22.79 -3.64 0.11
C PRO A 111 22.08 -3.01 1.30
N VAL A 112 21.70 -3.81 2.30
CA VAL A 112 21.02 -3.34 3.51
C VAL A 112 21.96 -2.45 4.31
N ALA A 113 23.24 -2.83 4.43
CA ALA A 113 24.25 -2.02 5.12
C ALA A 113 24.53 -0.70 4.39
N ALA A 114 24.51 -0.70 3.07
CA ALA A 114 24.70 0.52 2.26
C ALA A 114 23.54 1.50 2.44
N LEU A 115 22.30 1.01 2.41
CA LEU A 115 21.09 1.82 2.55
C LEU A 115 20.78 2.23 4.00
N ALA A 116 21.17 1.41 4.98
CA ALA A 116 21.00 1.72 6.40
C ALA A 116 21.80 2.96 6.85
N ARG A 117 22.87 3.32 6.13
CA ARG A 117 23.70 4.51 6.41
C ARG A 117 23.04 5.79 5.89
N ASN A 118 21.88 6.12 6.44
CA ASN A 118 21.13 7.32 6.06
C ASN A 118 20.63 8.09 7.31
N PRO A 119 21.43 9.02 7.87
CA PRO A 119 21.02 9.78 9.06
C PRO A 119 19.81 10.68 8.79
N ARG A 120 19.55 11.06 7.53
CA ARG A 120 18.38 11.87 7.18
C ARG A 120 17.07 11.09 7.25
N LEU A 121 17.12 9.75 7.26
CA LEU A 121 15.93 8.91 7.45
C LEU A 121 15.31 9.09 8.85
N ALA A 122 16.09 9.61 9.81
CA ALA A 122 15.61 9.89 11.17
C ALA A 122 14.41 10.85 11.20
N VAL A 123 14.22 11.71 10.19
CA VAL A 123 13.08 12.62 10.12
C VAL A 123 11.72 11.92 10.02
N PHE A 124 11.71 10.64 9.60
CA PHE A 124 10.51 9.82 9.50
C PHE A 124 10.31 8.92 10.73
N GLN A 125 11.22 8.95 11.71
CA GLN A 125 11.05 8.19 12.95
C GLN A 125 9.97 8.82 13.83
N ALA A 126 9.45 8.03 14.79
CA ALA A 126 8.34 8.42 15.66
C ALA A 126 8.47 9.84 16.26
N LEU A 127 9.61 10.17 16.90
CA LEU A 127 9.76 11.46 17.60
C LEU A 127 9.77 12.69 16.66
N PRO A 128 10.58 12.74 15.58
CA PRO A 128 10.50 13.85 14.62
C PRO A 128 9.15 13.97 13.93
N THR A 129 8.52 12.85 13.55
CA THR A 129 7.19 12.86 12.94
C THR A 129 6.13 13.32 13.94
N ALA A 130 6.21 12.92 15.22
CA ALA A 130 5.32 13.39 16.28
C ALA A 130 5.42 14.91 16.49
N ARG A 131 6.62 15.48 16.47
CA ARG A 131 6.82 16.95 16.49
C ARG A 131 6.16 17.63 15.30
N LYS A 132 6.25 17.01 14.12
CA LYS A 132 5.61 17.48 12.90
C LYS A 132 4.09 17.39 13.01
N ALA A 133 3.54 16.30 13.56
CA ALA A 133 2.12 16.14 13.81
C ALA A 133 1.56 17.24 14.73
N ILE A 134 2.24 17.54 15.85
CA ILE A 134 1.85 18.65 16.76
C ILE A 134 1.87 20.00 16.02
N ARG A 135 2.83 20.23 15.12
CA ARG A 135 2.89 21.47 14.33
C ARG A 135 1.77 21.57 13.30
N LEU A 136 1.38 20.44 12.69
CA LEU A 136 0.37 20.39 11.63
C LEU A 136 -1.06 20.36 12.18
N ARG A 137 -1.25 20.00 13.44
CA ARG A 137 -2.55 19.78 14.08
C ARG A 137 -2.70 20.69 15.30
N ALA A 138 -3.49 21.75 15.14
CA ALA A 138 -3.77 22.71 16.20
C ALA A 138 -4.40 22.07 17.45
N SER A 139 -5.18 21.00 17.28
CA SER A 139 -5.79 20.18 18.33
C SER A 139 -4.78 19.51 19.26
N LEU A 140 -3.53 19.35 18.81
CA LEU A 140 -2.44 18.77 19.59
C LEU A 140 -1.53 19.84 20.22
N ALA A 141 -1.86 21.12 20.12
CA ALA A 141 -1.07 22.19 20.70
C ALA A 141 -0.83 21.96 22.21
N GLY A 142 0.43 22.07 22.64
CA GLY A 142 0.84 21.87 24.04
C GLY A 142 1.09 20.41 24.45
N ARG A 143 0.73 19.41 23.64
CA ARG A 143 1.10 18.00 23.88
C ARG A 143 2.60 17.80 23.67
N LYS A 144 3.22 16.89 24.42
CA LYS A 144 4.63 16.53 24.22
C LYS A 144 4.74 15.41 23.17
N PRO A 145 5.78 15.40 22.31
CA PRO A 145 5.93 14.40 21.25
C PRO A 145 5.95 12.93 21.72
N HIS A 146 6.38 12.65 22.96
CA HIS A 146 6.40 11.30 23.51
C HIS A 146 5.05 10.84 24.06
N ASP A 147 4.10 11.75 24.24
CA ASP A 147 2.75 11.45 24.73
C ASP A 147 1.77 11.14 23.58
N LEU A 148 2.23 11.25 22.33
CA LEU A 148 1.40 10.94 21.16
C LEU A 148 1.32 9.42 20.96
N GLN A 149 0.11 8.92 20.76
CA GLN A 149 -0.10 7.54 20.36
C GLN A 149 0.38 7.31 18.91
N PRO A 150 0.76 6.08 18.50
CA PRO A 150 1.19 5.80 17.13
C PRO A 150 0.23 6.30 16.05
N GLU A 151 -1.09 6.24 16.30
CA GLU A 151 -2.14 6.71 15.39
C GLU A 151 -2.19 8.25 15.28
N GLU A 152 -1.61 8.98 16.24
CA GLU A 152 -1.55 10.45 16.20
C GLU A 152 -0.30 10.94 15.43
N ILE A 153 0.72 10.10 15.27
CA ILE A 153 2.02 10.47 14.70
C ILE A 153 1.95 10.64 13.18
N GLY A 154 1.36 9.68 12.48
CA GLY A 154 1.37 9.62 11.02
C GLY A 154 0.94 8.26 10.50
N LEU A 155 0.97 8.07 9.18
CA LEU A 155 0.72 6.77 8.58
C LEU A 155 2.01 5.94 8.60
N GLU A 156 1.90 4.70 9.05
CA GLU A 156 3.07 3.83 9.16
C GLU A 156 3.58 3.41 7.76
N LEU A 157 4.91 3.44 7.56
CA LEU A 157 5.59 2.96 6.35
C LEU A 157 6.17 1.56 6.53
N GLY A 158 6.68 1.27 7.73
CA GLY A 158 7.31 -0.01 8.10
C GLY A 158 8.57 0.18 8.94
N GLU A 159 9.20 -0.93 9.30
CA GLU A 159 10.46 -0.96 10.06
C GLU A 159 11.65 -0.84 9.11
N GLN A 160 12.59 0.06 9.38
CA GLN A 160 13.82 0.12 8.60
C GLN A 160 14.58 -1.21 8.66
N LEU A 161 14.95 -1.78 7.51
CA LEU A 161 15.82 -2.94 7.47
C LEU A 161 17.25 -2.53 7.80
N LEU A 162 17.85 -3.23 8.77
CA LEU A 162 19.24 -3.07 9.17
C LEU A 162 19.99 -4.39 8.90
N PRO A 163 21.33 -4.36 8.75
CA PRO A 163 22.12 -5.59 8.55
C PRO A 163 21.93 -6.65 9.65
N ARG A 164 21.42 -6.25 10.82
CA ARG A 164 21.22 -7.12 12.00
C ARG A 164 19.81 -7.01 12.56
N GLY A 165 18.83 -7.17 11.70
CA GLY A 165 17.42 -7.22 12.08
C GLY A 165 16.70 -5.95 11.67
N ARG A 166 15.87 -5.44 12.57
CA ARG A 166 14.92 -4.37 12.28
C ARG A 166 15.26 -3.14 13.09
N GLY A 167 15.21 -2.00 12.42
CA GLY A 167 15.41 -0.68 12.97
C GLY A 167 14.10 -0.05 13.42
N PRO A 168 14.08 1.28 13.59
CA PRO A 168 12.88 1.98 14.02
C PRO A 168 11.77 1.92 12.97
N VAL A 169 10.52 2.01 13.45
CA VAL A 169 9.34 2.24 12.60
C VAL A 169 9.42 3.64 12.02
N LEU A 170 9.17 3.74 10.71
CA LEU A 170 9.09 4.99 9.96
C LEU A 170 7.63 5.33 9.66
N TYR A 171 7.35 6.62 9.64
CA TYR A 171 6.02 7.20 9.44
C TYR A 171 6.07 8.26 8.34
N SER A 172 5.07 8.27 7.47
CA SER A 172 4.72 9.43 6.67
C SER A 172 3.88 10.38 7.54
N SER A 173 4.15 11.67 7.43
CA SER A 173 3.49 12.70 8.23
C SER A 173 2.11 13.06 7.65
N TRP A 174 1.29 13.78 8.43
CA TRP A 174 -0.05 14.24 8.03
C TRP A 174 -0.10 15.31 6.92
N GLU A 175 0.94 15.38 6.09
CA GLU A 175 0.98 16.16 4.85
C GLU A 175 1.63 15.42 3.69
N ASP A 176 2.14 14.21 3.93
CA ASP A 176 2.78 13.40 2.91
C ASP A 176 1.73 12.70 2.05
N THR A 177 2.07 12.55 0.76
CA THR A 177 1.28 11.80 -0.21
C THR A 177 2.10 10.61 -0.69
N GLU A 178 1.44 9.48 -0.86
CA GLU A 178 2.08 8.19 -1.03
C GLU A 178 1.59 7.45 -2.27
N VAL A 179 2.53 6.86 -3.01
CA VAL A 179 2.25 5.93 -4.12
C VAL A 179 2.93 4.60 -3.82
N ASP A 180 2.11 3.55 -3.72
CA ASP A 180 2.56 2.20 -3.40
C ASP A 180 2.46 1.33 -4.65
N LEU A 181 3.58 0.79 -5.12
CA LEU A 181 3.64 -0.19 -6.20
C LEU A 181 3.83 -1.58 -5.58
N MET A 182 2.76 -2.36 -5.56
CA MET A 182 2.70 -3.62 -4.82
C MET A 182 1.96 -4.70 -5.62
N ALA A 183 2.70 -5.70 -6.10
CA ALA A 183 2.14 -6.78 -6.89
C ALA A 183 1.09 -7.61 -6.11
N PRO A 184 0.25 -8.42 -6.79
CA PRO A 184 -0.67 -9.31 -6.10
C PRO A 184 0.03 -10.19 -5.05
N ARG A 185 -0.62 -10.38 -3.89
CA ARG A 185 -0.10 -11.18 -2.74
C ARG A 185 1.17 -10.63 -2.08
N SER A 186 1.58 -9.40 -2.36
CA SER A 186 2.71 -8.73 -1.68
C SER A 186 2.38 -8.17 -0.29
N GLY A 187 1.11 -8.26 0.14
CA GLY A 187 0.65 -7.76 1.44
C GLY A 187 0.15 -6.32 1.43
N LYS A 188 -0.24 -5.77 0.27
CA LYS A 188 -0.75 -4.39 0.13
C LYS A 188 -1.89 -4.06 1.11
N THR A 189 -2.94 -4.88 1.13
CA THR A 189 -4.10 -4.64 2.00
C THR A 189 -3.75 -4.90 3.47
N THR A 190 -2.97 -5.95 3.73
CA THR A 190 -2.66 -6.38 5.10
C THR A 190 -1.63 -5.50 5.81
N ALA A 191 -0.71 -4.87 5.08
CA ALA A 191 0.39 -4.08 5.63
C ALA A 191 0.36 -2.59 5.26
N ARG A 192 -0.54 -2.16 4.36
CA ARG A 192 -0.77 -0.74 4.03
C ARG A 192 -2.19 -0.32 4.41
N SER A 193 -3.19 -0.78 3.65
CA SER A 193 -4.57 -0.28 3.77
C SER A 193 -5.17 -0.49 5.16
N ILE A 194 -5.10 -1.70 5.73
CA ILE A 194 -5.68 -1.99 7.06
C ILE A 194 -5.02 -1.13 8.15
N PRO A 195 -3.67 -1.10 8.29
CA PRO A 195 -3.02 -0.20 9.23
C PRO A 195 -3.40 1.26 9.04
N HIS A 196 -3.44 1.77 7.80
CA HIS A 196 -3.74 3.17 7.52
C HIS A 196 -5.17 3.56 7.89
N VAL A 197 -6.16 2.70 7.59
CA VAL A 197 -7.56 2.92 7.95
C VAL A 197 -7.71 2.96 9.47
N LEU A 198 -7.09 2.01 10.18
CA LEU A 198 -7.19 1.92 11.64
C LEU A 198 -6.39 3.00 12.37
N SER A 199 -5.29 3.48 11.80
CA SER A 199 -4.46 4.52 12.41
C SER A 199 -4.93 5.94 12.12
N ALA A 200 -5.93 6.14 11.26
CA ALA A 200 -6.39 7.48 10.90
C ALA A 200 -7.10 8.17 12.09
N PRO A 201 -6.70 9.39 12.46
CA PRO A 201 -7.32 10.14 13.56
C PRO A 201 -8.64 10.78 13.15
N GLY A 202 -8.81 11.14 11.87
CA GLY A 202 -10.03 11.76 11.33
C GLY A 202 -10.81 10.83 10.42
N ALA A 203 -11.51 11.44 9.45
CA ALA A 203 -12.28 10.75 8.43
C ALA A 203 -11.39 9.88 7.53
N VAL A 204 -11.97 8.79 7.00
CA VAL A 204 -11.26 7.84 6.14
C VAL A 204 -12.04 7.52 4.89
N VAL A 205 -11.42 7.65 3.72
CA VAL A 205 -11.94 7.09 2.46
C VAL A 205 -11.10 5.86 2.11
N ALA A 206 -11.75 4.72 1.94
CA ALA A 206 -11.10 3.45 1.63
C ALA A 206 -11.76 2.78 0.43
N THR A 207 -11.00 2.48 -0.63
CA THR A 207 -11.49 1.69 -1.76
C THR A 207 -11.05 0.24 -1.64
N SER A 208 -11.87 -0.71 -2.10
CA SER A 208 -11.48 -2.12 -2.21
C SER A 208 -12.35 -2.87 -3.22
N ASN A 209 -11.78 -3.87 -3.90
CA ASN A 209 -12.54 -4.78 -4.78
C ASN A 209 -13.00 -6.07 -4.08
N LYS A 210 -12.72 -6.16 -2.78
CA LYS A 210 -13.03 -7.30 -1.92
C LYS A 210 -13.55 -6.83 -0.58
N GLU A 211 -14.18 -7.75 0.11
CA GLU A 211 -14.74 -7.60 1.44
C GLU A 211 -13.67 -7.49 2.55
N ASP A 212 -12.43 -7.92 2.30
CA ASP A 212 -11.39 -8.13 3.31
C ASP A 212 -11.00 -6.87 4.09
N LEU A 213 -10.85 -5.72 3.42
CA LEU A 213 -10.54 -4.44 4.06
C LEU A 213 -11.67 -4.01 5.00
N TRP A 214 -12.92 -4.05 4.52
CA TRP A 214 -14.10 -3.72 5.33
C TRP A 214 -14.25 -4.69 6.50
N ALA A 215 -14.14 -6.00 6.23
CA ALA A 215 -14.26 -7.04 7.25
C ALA A 215 -13.25 -6.88 8.38
N ALA A 216 -12.01 -6.51 8.05
CA ALA A 216 -10.95 -6.33 9.04
C ALA A 216 -11.05 -5.01 9.84
N THR A 217 -11.70 -3.97 9.30
CA THR A 217 -11.57 -2.62 9.87
C THR A 217 -12.87 -1.93 10.26
N ALA A 218 -14.01 -2.30 9.68
CA ALA A 218 -15.27 -1.59 9.88
C ALA A 218 -15.71 -1.59 11.35
N GLU A 219 -15.72 -2.75 12.01
CA GLU A 219 -16.14 -2.86 13.42
C GLU A 219 -15.25 -2.05 14.37
N LEU A 220 -13.94 -1.99 14.09
CA LEU A 220 -13.00 -1.18 14.88
C LEU A 220 -13.18 0.31 14.62
N ARG A 221 -13.51 0.71 13.38
CA ARG A 221 -13.82 2.10 13.02
C ARG A 221 -15.15 2.58 13.57
N GLU A 222 -16.14 1.69 13.71
CA GLU A 222 -17.43 1.98 14.36
C GLU A 222 -17.27 2.47 15.81
N GLN A 223 -16.17 2.12 16.48
CA GLN A 223 -15.84 2.62 17.83
C GLN A 223 -15.41 4.10 17.84
N ARG A 224 -15.02 4.66 16.69
CA ARG A 224 -14.53 6.04 16.54
C ARG A 224 -15.51 6.95 15.82
N GLY A 225 -16.26 6.42 14.86
CA GLY A 225 -17.18 7.20 14.02
C GLY A 225 -18.10 6.28 13.23
N ARG A 226 -19.02 6.86 12.48
CA ARG A 226 -19.96 6.11 11.65
C ARG A 226 -19.24 5.45 10.47
N VAL A 227 -19.62 4.22 10.15
CA VAL A 227 -19.19 3.54 8.93
C VAL A 227 -20.24 3.69 7.83
N TRP A 228 -19.82 4.24 6.70
CA TRP A 228 -20.57 4.41 5.48
C TRP A 228 -20.07 3.39 4.46
N LEU A 229 -20.84 2.34 4.24
CA LEU A 229 -20.51 1.30 3.26
C LEU A 229 -21.27 1.56 1.96
N PHE A 230 -20.57 1.93 0.90
CA PHE A 230 -21.10 2.03 -0.45
C PHE A 230 -20.77 0.74 -1.21
N ASP A 231 -21.74 -0.17 -1.29
CA ASP A 231 -21.58 -1.50 -1.89
C ASP A 231 -22.74 -1.81 -2.86
N PRO A 232 -22.84 -1.09 -3.98
CA PRO A 232 -23.93 -1.26 -4.96
C PRO A 232 -23.92 -2.63 -5.65
N GLN A 233 -22.84 -3.40 -5.52
CA GLN A 233 -22.71 -4.74 -6.09
C GLN A 233 -22.89 -5.87 -5.05
N SER A 234 -23.22 -5.53 -3.81
CA SER A 234 -23.40 -6.50 -2.71
C SER A 234 -22.20 -7.42 -2.50
N ILE A 235 -20.97 -6.92 -2.63
CA ILE A 235 -19.71 -7.67 -2.38
C ILE A 235 -19.69 -8.23 -0.95
N THR A 236 -20.20 -7.46 0.01
CA THR A 236 -20.28 -7.82 1.44
C THR A 236 -21.64 -8.39 1.83
N TYR A 237 -22.60 -8.40 0.90
CA TYR A 237 -24.01 -8.76 1.13
C TYR A 237 -24.67 -8.00 2.30
N GLN A 238 -24.17 -6.82 2.65
CA GLN A 238 -24.81 -5.96 3.65
C GLN A 238 -25.93 -5.14 3.00
N PRO A 239 -27.04 -4.89 3.72
CA PRO A 239 -28.11 -4.05 3.20
C PRO A 239 -27.66 -2.60 3.08
N GLN A 240 -28.23 -1.89 2.10
CA GLN A 240 -28.11 -0.45 1.99
C GLN A 240 -28.65 0.23 3.26
N ARG A 241 -27.92 1.21 3.79
CA ARG A 241 -28.30 1.96 5.02
C ARG A 241 -28.31 3.49 4.85
N TRP A 242 -28.00 3.95 3.65
CA TRP A 242 -27.86 5.37 3.31
C TRP A 242 -27.87 5.53 1.79
N TRP A 243 -27.98 6.75 1.33
CA TRP A 243 -27.83 7.13 -0.07
C TRP A 243 -27.10 8.47 -0.15
N TRP A 244 -26.65 8.87 -1.33
CA TRP A 244 -26.06 10.19 -1.55
C TRP A 244 -26.57 10.78 -2.85
N ASN A 245 -26.62 12.09 -2.97
CA ASN A 245 -27.06 12.74 -4.20
C ASN A 245 -25.86 13.26 -5.02
N PRO A 246 -25.53 12.67 -6.19
CA PRO A 246 -24.44 13.16 -7.04
C PRO A 246 -24.68 14.56 -7.60
N LEU A 247 -25.94 14.97 -7.68
CA LEU A 247 -26.35 16.27 -8.23
C LEU A 247 -26.33 17.40 -7.19
N ARG A 248 -26.21 17.08 -5.90
CA ARG A 248 -26.33 18.03 -4.77
C ARG A 248 -25.35 19.20 -4.85
N VAL A 249 -24.14 18.96 -5.35
CA VAL A 249 -23.07 19.97 -5.36
C VAL A 249 -22.89 20.64 -6.72
N LEU A 250 -23.72 20.32 -7.71
CA LEU A 250 -23.59 20.86 -9.06
C LEU A 250 -24.21 22.26 -9.12
N ALA A 251 -23.39 23.27 -8.83
CA ALA A 251 -23.79 24.68 -8.91
C ALA A 251 -23.25 25.36 -10.17
N THR A 252 -22.20 24.81 -10.79
CA THR A 252 -21.52 25.39 -11.95
C THR A 252 -21.38 24.39 -13.09
N VAL A 253 -21.12 24.90 -14.29
CA VAL A 253 -20.79 24.07 -15.46
C VAL A 253 -19.54 23.23 -15.21
N GLU A 254 -18.56 23.77 -14.47
CA GLU A 254 -17.34 23.04 -14.12
C GLU A 254 -17.64 21.84 -13.21
N ASP A 255 -18.50 22.00 -12.19
CA ASP A 255 -18.90 20.91 -11.30
C ASP A 255 -19.57 19.79 -12.10
N ALA A 256 -20.49 20.14 -13.01
CA ALA A 256 -21.21 19.18 -13.83
C ALA A 256 -20.31 18.48 -14.86
N HIS A 257 -19.40 19.22 -15.50
CA HIS A 257 -18.43 18.69 -16.45
C HIS A 257 -17.46 17.72 -15.78
N ARG A 258 -17.09 17.99 -14.52
CA ARG A 258 -16.26 17.10 -13.71
C ARG A 258 -16.98 15.80 -13.36
N LEU A 259 -18.24 15.87 -12.90
CA LEU A 259 -19.04 14.66 -12.64
C LEU A 259 -19.18 13.84 -13.93
N ALA A 260 -19.49 14.48 -15.06
CA ALA A 260 -19.57 13.83 -16.35
C ALA A 260 -18.27 13.14 -16.78
N GLY A 261 -17.12 13.75 -16.49
CA GLY A 261 -15.80 13.18 -16.75
C GLY A 261 -15.63 11.80 -16.09
N HIS A 262 -16.06 11.65 -14.83
CA HIS A 262 -16.01 10.35 -14.13
C HIS A 262 -16.81 9.24 -14.84
N PHE A 263 -17.89 9.58 -15.55
CA PHE A 263 -18.66 8.62 -16.35
C PHE A 263 -17.93 8.26 -17.64
N VAL A 264 -17.47 9.25 -18.40
CA VAL A 264 -16.85 9.03 -19.72
C VAL A 264 -15.53 8.26 -19.62
N LEU A 265 -14.71 8.52 -18.60
CA LEU A 265 -13.44 7.80 -18.34
C LEU A 265 -13.58 6.28 -18.16
N THR A 266 -14.79 5.79 -17.87
CA THR A 266 -15.02 4.34 -17.71
C THR A 266 -15.26 3.61 -19.03
N VAL A 267 -15.58 4.34 -20.10
CA VAL A 267 -15.83 3.79 -21.45
C VAL A 267 -14.67 4.05 -22.39
N GLU A 268 -13.87 5.08 -22.11
CA GLU A 268 -12.65 5.36 -22.88
C GLU A 268 -11.72 4.14 -22.86
N ASP A 269 -11.54 3.54 -24.04
CA ASP A 269 -10.56 2.50 -24.29
C ASP A 269 -9.28 3.20 -24.77
N PRO A 270 -8.16 3.14 -24.03
CA PRO A 270 -6.91 3.79 -24.42
C PRO A 270 -6.38 3.33 -25.80
N SER A 271 -6.82 2.14 -26.25
CA SER A 271 -6.42 1.57 -27.54
C SER A 271 -7.28 2.03 -28.73
N LYS A 272 -8.44 2.66 -28.48
CA LYS A 272 -9.34 3.17 -29.51
C LYS A 272 -9.47 4.67 -29.34
N ARG A 273 -9.25 5.42 -30.42
CA ARG A 273 -9.64 6.85 -30.47
C ARG A 273 -11.16 6.91 -30.45
N ASP A 274 -11.76 7.01 -29.26
CA ASP A 274 -13.17 7.38 -29.17
C ASP A 274 -13.29 8.85 -29.56
N ILE A 275 -13.85 9.09 -30.73
CA ILE A 275 -14.02 10.43 -31.30
C ILE A 275 -15.08 11.22 -30.51
N TRP A 276 -15.98 10.52 -29.80
CA TRP A 276 -17.18 11.09 -29.21
C TRP A 276 -17.09 11.32 -27.69
N GLY A 277 -16.02 10.87 -27.03
CA GLY A 277 -15.84 11.02 -25.57
C GLY A 277 -16.06 12.46 -25.07
N PRO A 278 -15.34 13.47 -25.60
CA PRO A 278 -15.52 14.86 -25.19
C PRO A 278 -16.94 15.39 -25.41
N ALA A 279 -17.55 15.07 -26.55
CA ALA A 279 -18.93 15.50 -26.85
C ALA A 279 -19.97 14.82 -25.94
N ALA A 280 -19.74 13.54 -25.58
CA ALA A 280 -20.58 12.83 -24.63
C ALA A 280 -20.44 13.42 -23.21
N GLN A 281 -19.24 13.86 -22.82
CA GLN A 281 -19.01 14.54 -21.55
C GLN A 281 -19.74 15.88 -21.50
N ASP A 282 -19.72 16.67 -22.57
CA ASP A 282 -20.46 17.93 -22.66
C ASP A 282 -21.98 17.72 -22.61
N LEU A 283 -22.49 16.70 -23.31
CA LEU A 283 -23.89 16.29 -23.23
C LEU A 283 -24.28 15.93 -21.80
N LEU A 284 -23.53 15.04 -21.15
CA LEU A 284 -23.80 14.61 -19.77
C LEU A 284 -23.70 15.77 -18.78
N SER A 285 -22.74 16.67 -18.95
CA SER A 285 -22.60 17.89 -18.15
C SER A 285 -23.88 18.73 -18.20
N ALA A 286 -24.41 18.98 -19.41
CA ALA A 286 -25.64 19.73 -19.59
C ALA A 286 -26.85 19.04 -18.95
N LEU A 287 -26.98 17.71 -19.13
CA LEU A 287 -28.10 16.95 -18.55
C LEU A 287 -28.02 16.87 -17.01
N PHE A 288 -26.85 16.65 -16.44
CA PHE A 288 -26.66 16.64 -14.99
C PHE A 288 -26.95 17.99 -14.37
N LEU A 289 -26.46 19.08 -14.98
CA LEU A 289 -26.73 20.42 -14.49
C LEU A 289 -28.22 20.78 -14.60
N ALA A 290 -28.88 20.42 -15.71
CA ALA A 290 -30.33 20.61 -15.88
C ALA A 290 -31.14 19.87 -14.80
N ALA A 291 -30.71 18.66 -14.43
CA ALA A 291 -31.36 17.91 -13.36
C ALA A 291 -31.13 18.56 -12.00
N ALA A 292 -29.88 18.95 -11.69
CA ALA A 292 -29.50 19.56 -10.43
C ALA A 292 -30.23 20.88 -10.16
N THR A 293 -30.28 21.78 -11.16
CA THR A 293 -30.89 23.12 -11.01
C THR A 293 -32.40 23.09 -10.90
N SER A 294 -33.04 21.99 -11.31
CA SER A 294 -34.49 21.85 -11.35
C SER A 294 -35.07 20.86 -10.34
N GLY A 295 -34.24 20.37 -9.41
CA GLY A 295 -34.66 19.40 -8.38
C GLY A 295 -35.01 18.01 -8.93
N ARG A 296 -34.56 17.67 -10.15
CA ARG A 296 -34.75 16.36 -10.77
C ARG A 296 -33.63 15.40 -10.38
N THR A 297 -33.91 14.11 -10.57
CA THR A 297 -33.01 13.01 -10.19
C THR A 297 -32.30 12.41 -11.40
N LEU A 298 -31.33 11.52 -11.16
CA LEU A 298 -30.65 10.77 -12.22
C LEU A 298 -31.60 9.89 -13.07
N HIS A 299 -32.80 9.54 -12.58
CA HIS A 299 -33.82 8.87 -13.40
C HIS A 299 -34.26 9.75 -14.57
N HIS A 300 -34.37 11.06 -14.36
CA HIS A 300 -34.73 11.99 -15.42
C HIS A 300 -33.61 12.09 -16.46
N VAL A 301 -32.36 12.06 -16.02
CA VAL A 301 -31.19 12.07 -16.91
C VAL A 301 -31.16 10.81 -17.78
N ALA A 302 -31.39 9.63 -17.19
CA ALA A 302 -31.49 8.38 -17.93
C ALA A 302 -32.59 8.46 -19.00
N ARG A 303 -33.76 9.01 -18.66
CA ARG A 303 -34.86 9.21 -19.61
C ARG A 303 -34.51 10.19 -20.73
N TRP A 304 -33.88 11.31 -20.42
CA TRP A 304 -33.46 12.30 -21.43
C TRP A 304 -32.40 11.74 -22.39
N LEU A 305 -31.58 10.80 -21.92
CA LEU A 305 -30.64 10.07 -22.78
C LEU A 305 -31.34 9.10 -23.74
N ASP A 306 -32.49 8.56 -23.37
CA ASP A 306 -33.28 7.67 -24.23
C ASP A 306 -34.20 8.44 -25.20
N GLU A 307 -34.52 9.70 -24.89
CA GLU A 307 -35.39 10.57 -25.70
C GLU A 307 -34.66 11.86 -26.18
N PRO A 308 -33.71 11.78 -27.16
CA PRO A 308 -32.88 12.93 -27.58
C PRO A 308 -33.66 14.16 -28.05
N ALA A 309 -34.89 13.99 -28.52
CA ALA A 309 -35.72 15.06 -29.07
C ALA A 309 -36.43 15.90 -27.98
N VAL A 310 -36.38 15.51 -26.71
CA VAL A 310 -37.08 16.22 -25.64
C VAL A 310 -36.40 17.57 -25.36
N PRO A 311 -37.11 18.71 -25.48
CA PRO A 311 -36.52 20.04 -25.29
C PRO A 311 -36.33 20.42 -23.81
N THR A 312 -36.99 19.69 -22.90
CA THR A 312 -37.06 20.00 -21.47
C THR A 312 -35.70 20.31 -20.82
N PRO A 313 -34.61 19.54 -21.04
CA PRO A 313 -33.32 19.89 -20.43
C PRO A 313 -32.78 21.26 -20.88
N CYS A 314 -32.99 21.64 -22.15
CA CYS A 314 -32.61 22.95 -22.66
C CYS A 314 -33.42 24.08 -22.00
N GLU A 315 -34.72 23.86 -21.81
CA GLU A 315 -35.63 24.81 -21.15
C GLU A 315 -35.19 25.03 -19.70
N LEU A 316 -34.94 23.96 -18.95
CA LEU A 316 -34.48 24.02 -17.55
C LEU A 316 -33.14 24.72 -17.39
N LEU A 317 -32.19 24.48 -18.30
CA LEU A 317 -30.92 25.21 -18.30
C LEU A 317 -31.13 26.70 -18.60
N THR A 318 -32.07 27.03 -19.49
CA THR A 318 -32.41 28.42 -19.82
C THR A 318 -33.04 29.14 -18.62
N GLU A 319 -33.99 28.49 -17.93
CA GLU A 319 -34.62 28.99 -16.70
C GLU A 319 -33.60 29.20 -15.57
N ALA A 320 -32.61 28.31 -15.46
CA ALA A 320 -31.51 28.42 -14.50
C ALA A 320 -30.41 29.42 -14.91
N GLY A 321 -30.54 30.11 -16.05
CA GLY A 321 -29.60 31.14 -16.51
C GLY A 321 -28.38 30.61 -17.28
N PHE A 322 -28.29 29.30 -17.54
CA PHE A 322 -27.19 28.66 -18.30
C PHE A 322 -27.43 28.70 -19.82
N HIS A 323 -27.72 29.89 -20.37
CA HIS A 323 -28.14 30.07 -21.77
C HIS A 323 -27.16 29.50 -22.81
N LEU A 324 -25.84 29.65 -22.58
CA LEU A 324 -24.83 29.13 -23.50
C LEU A 324 -24.79 27.60 -23.49
N LEU A 325 -24.91 26.98 -22.31
CA LEU A 325 -24.95 25.52 -22.20
C LEU A 325 -26.24 24.95 -22.79
N ALA A 326 -27.38 25.63 -22.57
CA ALA A 326 -28.65 25.30 -23.20
C ALA A 326 -28.56 25.38 -24.74
N SER A 327 -27.91 26.41 -25.28
CA SER A 327 -27.67 26.55 -26.72
C SER A 327 -26.77 25.43 -27.25
N SER A 328 -25.73 25.06 -26.52
CA SER A 328 -24.83 23.95 -26.88
C SER A 328 -25.57 22.61 -26.90
N LEU A 329 -26.36 22.32 -25.86
CA LEU A 329 -27.19 21.11 -25.78
C LEU A 329 -28.20 21.05 -26.93
N ARG A 330 -28.86 22.17 -27.25
CA ARG A 330 -29.77 22.26 -28.40
C ARG A 330 -29.06 21.99 -29.72
N GLY A 331 -27.82 22.48 -29.86
CA GLY A 331 -26.96 22.18 -31.00
C GLY A 331 -26.66 20.68 -31.13
N ALA A 332 -26.35 20.01 -30.02
CA ALA A 332 -26.13 18.56 -30.00
C ALA A 332 -27.41 17.77 -30.35
N GLN A 333 -28.57 18.19 -29.83
CA GLN A 333 -29.87 17.55 -30.10
C GLN A 333 -30.31 17.67 -31.57
N ASN A 334 -30.02 18.82 -32.20
CA ASN A 334 -30.38 19.13 -33.59
C ASN A 334 -29.26 18.86 -34.60
N GLY A 335 -28.14 18.30 -34.15
CA GLY A 335 -27.02 17.92 -35.02
C GLY A 335 -27.40 16.85 -36.05
N ALA A 336 -26.48 16.57 -36.98
CA ALA A 336 -26.65 15.49 -37.95
C ALA A 336 -26.97 14.17 -37.24
N VAL A 337 -27.96 13.42 -37.74
CA VAL A 337 -28.52 12.23 -37.07
C VAL A 337 -27.44 11.23 -36.66
N GLU A 338 -26.52 10.89 -37.57
CA GLU A 338 -25.43 9.95 -37.28
C GLU A 338 -24.51 10.42 -36.16
N THR A 339 -24.13 11.70 -36.18
CA THR A 339 -23.28 12.32 -35.15
C THR A 339 -23.99 12.38 -33.80
N ARG A 340 -25.24 12.85 -33.78
CA ARG A 340 -26.06 12.91 -32.57
C ARG A 340 -26.21 11.53 -31.95
N ASP A 341 -26.61 10.55 -32.75
CA ASP A 341 -26.84 9.19 -32.27
C ASP A 341 -25.53 8.58 -31.75
N GLY A 342 -24.40 8.83 -32.41
CA GLY A 342 -23.06 8.46 -31.92
C GLY A 342 -22.74 9.02 -30.52
N ILE A 343 -22.94 10.33 -30.33
CA ILE A 343 -22.70 11.01 -29.03
C ILE A 343 -23.61 10.43 -27.94
N TYR A 344 -24.90 10.27 -28.22
CA TYR A 344 -25.87 9.71 -27.26
C TYR A 344 -25.58 8.24 -26.94
N GLN A 345 -25.11 7.43 -27.90
CA GLN A 345 -24.68 6.05 -27.63
C GLN A 345 -23.49 6.00 -26.68
N THR A 346 -22.47 6.85 -26.89
CA THR A 346 -21.33 6.96 -25.97
C THR A 346 -21.79 7.40 -24.57
N ALA A 347 -22.65 8.41 -24.48
CA ALA A 347 -23.20 8.89 -23.20
C ALA A 347 -24.03 7.80 -22.46
N ARG A 348 -24.88 7.05 -23.17
CA ARG A 348 -25.64 5.92 -22.59
C ARG A 348 -24.73 4.79 -22.12
N THR A 349 -23.66 4.51 -22.86
CA THR A 349 -22.67 3.50 -22.47
C THR A 349 -21.94 3.92 -21.19
N ALA A 350 -21.59 5.21 -21.09
CA ALA A 350 -20.94 5.79 -19.91
C ALA A 350 -21.85 5.77 -18.68
N THR A 351 -23.14 5.98 -18.88
CA THR A 351 -24.15 6.02 -17.82
C THR A 351 -24.92 4.70 -17.64
N LYS A 352 -24.35 3.55 -18.04
CA LYS A 352 -25.00 2.24 -17.91
C LYS A 352 -25.49 1.92 -16.48
N ALA A 353 -24.86 2.50 -15.46
CA ALA A 353 -25.28 2.41 -14.05
C ALA A 353 -26.69 2.95 -13.81
N LEU A 354 -27.12 3.96 -14.58
CA LEU A 354 -28.42 4.61 -14.40
C LEU A 354 -29.60 3.74 -14.84
N ARG A 355 -29.33 2.61 -15.52
CA ARG A 355 -30.34 1.63 -15.93
C ARG A 355 -30.50 0.49 -14.94
N ASP A 356 -29.72 0.46 -13.88
CA ASP A 356 -29.78 -0.54 -12.82
C ASP A 356 -30.44 0.07 -11.58
N GLU A 357 -31.66 -0.38 -11.28
CA GLU A 357 -32.44 0.08 -10.13
C GLU A 357 -31.72 -0.16 -8.80
N ALA A 358 -30.94 -1.24 -8.69
CA ALA A 358 -30.19 -1.54 -7.47
C ALA A 358 -29.05 -0.53 -7.26
N ILE A 359 -28.43 -0.03 -8.33
CA ILE A 359 -27.42 1.04 -8.25
C ILE A 359 -28.10 2.38 -8.01
N MET A 360 -29.19 2.67 -8.73
CA MET A 360 -29.93 3.93 -8.63
C MET A 360 -30.46 4.20 -7.22
N ALA A 361 -30.89 3.16 -6.50
CA ALA A 361 -31.31 3.25 -5.10
C ALA A 361 -30.26 3.91 -4.17
N TRP A 362 -28.96 3.83 -4.50
CA TRP A 362 -27.90 4.47 -3.72
C TRP A 362 -27.70 5.96 -4.03
N VAL A 363 -28.21 6.42 -5.18
CA VAL A 363 -27.90 7.75 -5.74
C VAL A 363 -29.12 8.62 -6.01
N THR A 364 -30.31 8.14 -5.64
CA THR A 364 -31.57 8.87 -5.74
C THR A 364 -32.28 8.96 -4.41
N PRO A 365 -33.08 10.03 -4.18
CA PRO A 365 -33.79 10.23 -2.92
C PRO A 365 -34.63 9.02 -2.49
N CYS A 366 -34.48 8.64 -1.22
CA CYS A 366 -35.26 7.61 -0.54
C CYS A 366 -35.35 7.91 0.96
N ASP A 367 -36.05 7.05 1.72
CA ASP A 367 -36.26 7.22 3.17
C ASP A 367 -35.00 6.95 4.03
N LEU A 368 -33.89 6.55 3.41
CA LEU A 368 -32.63 6.33 4.11
C LEU A 368 -31.89 7.66 4.37
N PRO A 369 -30.98 7.71 5.36
CA PRO A 369 -30.14 8.88 5.60
C PRO A 369 -29.36 9.32 4.35
N ASP A 370 -29.42 10.62 4.04
CA ASP A 370 -28.59 11.26 3.02
C ASP A 370 -27.17 11.52 3.58
N PHE A 371 -26.16 11.30 2.75
CA PHE A 371 -24.76 11.51 3.09
C PHE A 371 -24.31 12.93 2.71
N ASP A 372 -23.85 13.68 3.70
CA ASP A 372 -23.25 15.01 3.50
C ASP A 372 -21.70 14.91 3.50
N PRO A 373 -21.02 15.21 2.37
CA PRO A 373 -19.57 15.11 2.27
C PRO A 373 -18.82 16.15 3.13
N TYR A 374 -19.45 17.29 3.47
CA TYR A 374 -18.84 18.31 4.33
C TYR A 374 -18.91 17.91 5.80
N ASP A 375 -20.02 17.32 6.26
CA ASP A 375 -20.10 16.75 7.60
C ASP A 375 -19.12 15.59 7.76
N PHE A 376 -19.05 14.72 6.74
CA PHE A 376 -18.08 13.62 6.71
C PHE A 376 -16.63 14.13 6.81
N ALA A 377 -16.27 15.20 6.09
CA ALA A 377 -14.92 15.75 6.13
C ALA A 377 -14.49 16.26 7.52
N ARG A 378 -15.45 16.63 8.38
CA ARG A 378 -15.20 17.12 9.75
C ARG A 378 -15.26 16.02 10.80
N SER A 379 -15.68 14.81 10.43
CA SER A 379 -15.95 13.73 11.37
C SER A 379 -14.76 12.77 11.52
N THR A 380 -14.98 11.72 12.30
CA THR A 380 -14.11 10.55 12.45
C THR A 380 -14.67 9.34 11.70
N ASP A 381 -15.60 9.57 10.76
CA ASP A 381 -16.32 8.52 10.04
C ASP A 381 -15.41 7.80 9.04
N THR A 382 -15.91 6.69 8.49
CA THR A 382 -15.18 5.92 7.48
C THR A 382 -16.10 5.56 6.33
N LEU A 383 -15.70 5.94 5.12
CA LEU A 383 -16.39 5.67 3.87
C LEU A 383 -15.65 4.55 3.13
N TYR A 384 -16.28 3.39 3.04
CA TYR A 384 -15.83 2.27 2.21
C TYR A 384 -16.51 2.32 0.85
N LEU A 385 -15.72 2.35 -0.21
CA LEU A 385 -16.18 2.36 -1.60
C LEU A 385 -15.80 1.04 -2.26
N LEU A 386 -16.78 0.15 -2.41
CA LEU A 386 -16.55 -1.20 -2.90
C LEU A 386 -16.99 -1.36 -4.35
N SER A 387 -16.11 -1.94 -5.18
CA SER A 387 -16.39 -2.21 -6.59
C SER A 387 -15.59 -3.37 -7.13
N GLN A 388 -16.24 -4.26 -7.88
CA GLN A 388 -15.54 -5.24 -8.69
C GLN A 388 -15.02 -4.61 -10.00
N ASN A 389 -14.05 -5.26 -10.63
CA ASN A 389 -13.45 -4.74 -11.86
C ASN A 389 -14.52 -4.58 -12.97
N ARG A 390 -14.48 -3.45 -13.69
CA ARG A 390 -15.41 -3.08 -14.78
C ARG A 390 -16.90 -2.96 -14.37
N SER A 391 -17.15 -2.69 -13.09
CA SER A 391 -18.49 -2.41 -12.55
C SER A 391 -19.20 -1.25 -13.26
N ALA A 392 -20.52 -1.32 -13.37
CA ALA A 392 -21.34 -0.20 -13.79
C ALA A 392 -21.32 0.96 -12.78
N ALA A 393 -21.08 0.69 -11.50
CA ALA A 393 -21.05 1.70 -10.45
C ALA A 393 -19.70 2.45 -10.35
N ALA A 394 -18.68 2.07 -11.13
CA ALA A 394 -17.35 2.69 -11.05
C ALA A 394 -17.35 4.23 -11.20
N PRO A 395 -18.13 4.86 -12.10
CA PRO A 395 -18.22 6.32 -12.17
C PRO A 395 -18.74 6.96 -10.89
N LEU A 396 -19.72 6.33 -10.24
CA LEU A 396 -20.32 6.83 -9.00
C LEU A 396 -19.33 6.74 -7.84
N ILE A 397 -18.50 5.70 -7.82
CA ILE A 397 -17.43 5.53 -6.83
C ILE A 397 -16.34 6.59 -6.99
N ALA A 398 -15.89 6.81 -8.24
CA ALA A 398 -14.94 7.87 -8.54
C ALA A 398 -15.51 9.25 -8.19
N GLY A 399 -16.77 9.51 -8.56
CA GLY A 399 -17.47 10.76 -8.26
C GLY A 399 -17.62 11.01 -6.76
N LEU A 400 -17.98 10.00 -5.96
CA LEU A 400 -18.10 10.14 -4.52
C LEU A 400 -16.74 10.35 -3.83
N ALA A 401 -15.69 9.63 -4.25
CA ALA A 401 -14.34 9.84 -3.74
C ALA A 401 -13.82 11.26 -4.04
N ASP A 402 -13.99 11.72 -5.29
CA ASP A 402 -13.64 13.08 -5.72
C ASP A 402 -14.43 14.14 -4.94
N LEU A 403 -15.74 13.94 -4.79
CA LEU A 403 -16.63 14.81 -4.01
C LEU A 403 -16.14 14.97 -2.57
N VAL A 404 -15.85 13.87 -1.89
CA VAL A 404 -15.38 13.88 -0.50
C VAL A 404 -14.02 14.57 -0.38
N MET A 405 -13.07 14.28 -1.27
CA MET A 405 -11.76 14.96 -1.26
C MET A 405 -11.87 16.47 -1.50
N ARG A 406 -12.81 16.92 -2.34
CA ARG A 406 -13.07 18.35 -2.56
C ARG A 406 -13.78 19.01 -1.39
N ALA A 407 -14.74 18.32 -0.77
CA ALA A 407 -15.37 18.79 0.47
C ALA A 407 -14.32 18.94 1.58
N ALA A 408 -13.42 17.96 1.71
CA ALA A 408 -12.28 17.98 2.62
C ALA A 408 -11.38 19.20 2.38
N LYS A 409 -11.04 19.51 1.12
CA LYS A 409 -10.30 20.72 0.76
C LYS A 409 -11.01 22.01 1.18
N ARG A 410 -12.31 22.12 0.89
CA ARG A 410 -13.13 23.32 1.24
C ARG A 410 -13.23 23.50 2.75
N GLU A 411 -13.38 22.41 3.51
CA GLU A 411 -13.41 22.46 4.96
C GLU A 411 -12.03 22.77 5.56
N ALA A 412 -10.94 22.26 4.97
CA ALA A 412 -9.59 22.68 5.34
C ALA A 412 -9.41 24.20 5.22
N GLU A 413 -9.91 24.80 4.14
CA GLU A 413 -9.85 26.25 3.92
C GLU A 413 -10.63 27.03 4.98
N ARG A 414 -11.78 26.49 5.43
CA ARG A 414 -12.57 27.05 6.54
C ARG A 414 -11.90 26.90 7.90
N MET A 415 -11.08 25.87 8.10
CA MET A 415 -10.35 25.57 9.33
C MET A 415 -8.98 26.26 9.44
N GLY A 416 -8.74 27.33 8.67
CA GLY A 416 -7.45 28.04 8.69
C GLY A 416 -6.37 27.41 7.81
N GLY A 417 -6.79 26.54 6.87
CA GLY A 417 -5.96 26.04 5.77
C GLY A 417 -5.72 24.53 5.78
N ARG A 418 -6.03 23.83 6.87
CA ARG A 418 -5.82 22.39 7.06
C ARG A 418 -6.94 21.73 7.84
N LEU A 419 -7.25 20.47 7.53
CA LEU A 419 -8.11 19.63 8.36
C LEU A 419 -7.39 19.20 9.64
N ASP A 420 -8.12 19.25 10.75
CA ASP A 420 -7.70 18.72 12.03
C ASP A 420 -8.91 18.15 12.80
N PRO A 421 -9.03 16.82 12.94
CA PRO A 421 -8.04 15.81 12.56
C PRO A 421 -7.87 15.61 11.04
N PRO A 422 -6.70 15.17 10.55
CA PRO A 422 -6.47 14.93 9.14
C PRO A 422 -7.28 13.73 8.60
N MET A 423 -7.64 13.81 7.32
CA MET A 423 -8.33 12.75 6.58
C MET A 423 -7.30 11.81 5.93
N ALA A 424 -7.50 10.50 6.06
CA ALA A 424 -6.73 9.49 5.32
C ALA A 424 -7.53 8.96 4.12
N VAL A 425 -6.91 8.94 2.94
CA VAL A 425 -7.53 8.45 1.71
C VAL A 425 -6.70 7.29 1.18
N SER A 426 -7.13 6.06 1.48
CA SER A 426 -6.49 4.82 1.03
C SER A 426 -7.18 4.28 -0.21
N LEU A 427 -6.63 4.61 -1.39
CA LEU A 427 -7.12 4.15 -2.68
C LEU A 427 -6.46 2.81 -3.06
N ASP A 428 -6.93 1.70 -2.49
CA ASP A 428 -6.56 0.36 -2.97
C ASP A 428 -7.23 0.08 -4.31
N GLU A 429 -6.46 -0.46 -5.27
CA GLU A 429 -6.92 -0.74 -6.64
C GLU A 429 -7.45 0.51 -7.36
N ALA A 430 -6.86 1.69 -7.10
CA ALA A 430 -7.31 2.97 -7.65
C ALA A 430 -7.55 2.94 -9.16
N ALA A 431 -6.63 2.31 -9.92
CA ALA A 431 -6.73 2.20 -11.37
C ALA A 431 -7.92 1.34 -11.87
N ASN A 432 -8.42 0.42 -11.04
CA ASN A 432 -9.55 -0.45 -11.37
C ASN A 432 -10.89 0.06 -10.81
N ILE A 433 -10.87 0.70 -9.64
CA ILE A 433 -12.08 1.03 -8.86
C ILE A 433 -12.44 2.51 -8.94
N CYS A 434 -11.44 3.38 -8.83
CA CYS A 434 -11.63 4.82 -8.57
C CYS A 434 -10.78 5.62 -9.56
N ARG A 435 -11.20 5.61 -10.83
CA ARG A 435 -10.52 6.32 -11.91
C ARG A 435 -10.86 7.81 -11.85
N ILE A 436 -10.03 8.57 -11.16
CA ILE A 436 -10.11 10.03 -11.09
C ILE A 436 -9.04 10.60 -12.04
N ALA A 437 -9.46 11.25 -13.13
CA ALA A 437 -8.52 11.75 -14.16
C ALA A 437 -7.50 12.75 -13.60
N ASP A 438 -7.94 13.68 -12.74
CA ASP A 438 -7.11 14.72 -12.14
C ASP A 438 -6.45 14.29 -10.82
N LEU A 439 -6.44 12.99 -10.48
CA LEU A 439 -5.75 12.48 -9.28
C LEU A 439 -4.29 12.96 -9.18
N PRO A 440 -3.48 12.99 -10.26
CA PRO A 440 -2.13 13.53 -10.21
C PRO A 440 -2.07 15.00 -9.76
N GLU A 441 -3.07 15.81 -10.12
CA GLU A 441 -3.15 17.21 -9.69
C GLU A 441 -3.53 17.30 -8.21
N LEU A 442 -4.47 16.46 -7.74
CA LEU A 442 -4.86 16.40 -6.33
C LEU A 442 -3.65 16.15 -5.41
N TYR A 443 -2.72 15.29 -5.83
CA TYR A 443 -1.50 14.98 -5.09
C TYR A 443 -0.62 16.20 -4.79
N SER A 444 -0.66 17.22 -5.65
CA SER A 444 0.21 18.39 -5.52
C SER A 444 -0.20 19.34 -4.38
N TYR A 445 -1.45 19.28 -3.92
CA TYR A 445 -1.96 20.24 -2.92
C TYR A 445 -2.76 19.62 -1.78
N MET A 446 -3.31 18.40 -1.91
CA MET A 446 -4.12 17.76 -0.86
C MET A 446 -3.35 17.54 0.46
N GLY A 447 -2.07 17.16 0.40
CA GLY A 447 -1.25 16.99 1.59
C GLY A 447 -1.12 18.27 2.43
N SER A 448 -1.06 19.43 1.75
CA SER A 448 -1.05 20.74 2.41
C SER A 448 -2.37 21.10 3.12
N ARG A 449 -3.46 20.38 2.82
CA ARG A 449 -4.80 20.59 3.39
C ARG A 449 -5.15 19.57 4.48
N GLY A 450 -4.22 18.69 4.87
CA GLY A 450 -4.50 17.63 5.84
C GLY A 450 -5.30 16.46 5.27
N VAL A 451 -5.23 16.25 3.94
CA VAL A 451 -5.76 15.06 3.26
C VAL A 451 -4.58 14.22 2.79
N CYS A 452 -4.35 13.08 3.45
CA CYS A 452 -3.24 12.16 3.17
C CYS A 452 -3.66 11.10 2.16
N LEU A 453 -3.26 11.27 0.91
CA LEU A 453 -3.58 10.33 -0.18
C LEU A 453 -2.53 9.22 -0.24
N VAL A 454 -3.02 7.98 -0.25
CA VAL A 454 -2.25 6.76 -0.48
C VAL A 454 -2.87 6.04 -1.67
N THR A 455 -2.18 6.03 -2.80
CA THR A 455 -2.64 5.34 -4.03
C THR A 455 -1.86 4.06 -4.20
N ILE A 456 -2.55 2.93 -4.15
CA ILE A 456 -1.94 1.60 -4.23
C ILE A 456 -2.22 1.00 -5.61
N LEU A 457 -1.15 0.79 -6.38
CA LEU A 457 -1.17 0.23 -7.72
C LEU A 457 -0.46 -1.12 -7.73
N GLN A 458 -0.92 -2.02 -8.59
CA GLN A 458 -0.26 -3.32 -8.78
C GLN A 458 1.05 -3.19 -9.56
N SER A 459 1.09 -2.25 -10.50
CA SER A 459 2.27 -1.94 -11.30
C SER A 459 2.24 -0.49 -11.79
N TYR A 460 3.39 0.01 -12.25
CA TYR A 460 3.50 1.34 -12.84
C TYR A 460 2.70 1.44 -14.16
N GLU A 461 2.71 0.37 -14.96
CA GLU A 461 1.99 0.26 -16.23
C GLU A 461 0.47 0.32 -16.05
N GLN A 462 -0.03 -0.18 -14.91
CA GLN A 462 -1.45 -0.05 -14.56
C GLN A 462 -1.83 1.43 -14.44
N GLY A 463 -0.97 2.25 -13.84
CA GLY A 463 -1.16 3.68 -13.75
C GLY A 463 -1.09 4.37 -15.12
N ILE A 464 -0.15 3.98 -15.99
CA ILE A 464 -0.08 4.49 -17.38
C ILE A 464 -1.39 4.21 -18.14
N THR A 465 -2.01 3.06 -17.90
CA THR A 465 -3.27 2.70 -18.58
C THR A 465 -4.43 3.65 -18.22
N VAL A 466 -4.39 4.27 -17.03
CA VAL A 466 -5.48 5.14 -16.54
C VAL A 466 -5.17 6.62 -16.75
N TRP A 467 -3.95 7.06 -16.46
CA TRP A 467 -3.57 8.48 -16.50
C TRP A 467 -2.66 8.84 -17.69
N GLY A 468 -2.35 7.88 -18.55
CA GLY A 468 -1.32 8.02 -19.57
C GLY A 468 0.09 8.11 -18.98
N GLU A 469 1.10 8.14 -19.86
CA GLU A 469 2.49 8.26 -19.42
C GLU A 469 2.75 9.58 -18.67
N HIS A 470 2.18 10.68 -19.17
CA HIS A 470 2.35 12.00 -18.57
C HIS A 470 1.67 12.10 -17.19
N GLY A 471 0.42 11.66 -17.06
CA GLY A 471 -0.30 11.70 -15.79
C GLY A 471 0.31 10.76 -14.75
N MET A 472 0.77 9.57 -15.15
CA MET A 472 1.49 8.68 -14.24
C MET A 472 2.83 9.27 -13.79
N ALA A 473 3.59 9.90 -14.70
CA ALA A 473 4.83 10.59 -14.35
C ALA A 473 4.57 11.79 -13.42
N ALA A 474 3.48 12.54 -13.63
CA ALA A 474 3.06 13.63 -12.75
C ALA A 474 2.68 13.12 -11.35
N LEU A 475 1.91 12.03 -11.27
CA LEU A 475 1.54 11.38 -10.00
C LEU A 475 2.79 10.91 -9.26
N TRP A 476 3.70 10.21 -9.96
CA TRP A 476 4.97 9.77 -9.40
C TRP A 476 5.83 10.96 -8.94
N GLY A 477 5.90 12.03 -9.72
CA GLY A 477 6.65 13.24 -9.37
C GLY A 477 6.10 13.97 -8.16
N ALA A 478 4.77 14.05 -8.02
CA ALA A 478 4.08 14.77 -6.94
C ALA A 478 4.06 14.00 -5.61
N ALA A 479 4.06 12.66 -5.64
CA ALA A 479 4.07 11.84 -4.43
C ALA A 479 5.35 12.09 -3.59
N THR A 480 5.20 12.51 -2.33
CA THR A 480 6.37 12.74 -1.46
C THR A 480 7.00 11.43 -1.00
N MET A 481 6.22 10.36 -0.97
CA MET A 481 6.63 9.00 -0.57
C MET A 481 6.27 8.01 -1.68
N LYS A 482 7.21 7.13 -2.01
CA LYS A 482 6.99 6.02 -2.95
C LYS A 482 7.45 4.73 -2.30
N LEU A 483 6.59 3.74 -2.26
CA LEU A 483 6.89 2.44 -1.68
C LEU A 483 6.79 1.35 -2.74
N ILE A 484 7.88 0.64 -2.98
CA ILE A 484 7.94 -0.41 -3.99
C ILE A 484 8.03 -1.74 -3.25
N GLY A 485 6.92 -2.46 -3.21
CA GLY A 485 6.84 -3.80 -2.62
C GLY A 485 7.42 -4.88 -3.54
N ALA A 486 7.44 -6.10 -3.02
CA ALA A 486 7.84 -7.27 -3.78
C ALA A 486 6.97 -7.50 -5.03
N GLY A 487 7.59 -8.05 -6.09
CA GLY A 487 6.91 -8.45 -7.32
C GLY A 487 6.82 -7.39 -8.42
N ALA A 488 7.64 -6.33 -8.36
CA ALA A 488 7.77 -5.38 -9.47
C ALA A 488 8.47 -6.06 -10.68
N ASP A 489 7.68 -6.65 -11.57
CA ASP A 489 8.18 -7.39 -12.75
C ASP A 489 8.54 -6.50 -13.96
N SER A 490 8.33 -5.18 -13.87
CA SER A 490 8.66 -4.24 -14.95
C SER A 490 10.17 -4.03 -15.10
N PRO A 491 10.79 -4.42 -16.24
CA PRO A 491 12.23 -4.23 -16.44
C PRO A 491 12.63 -2.76 -16.51
N ARG A 492 11.74 -1.89 -17.02
CA ARG A 492 11.99 -0.45 -17.12
C ARG A 492 12.03 0.16 -15.72
N LEU A 493 10.97 -0.07 -14.94
CA LEU A 493 10.89 0.41 -13.56
C LEU A 493 12.05 -0.10 -12.71
N ALA A 494 12.42 -1.38 -12.80
CA ALA A 494 13.52 -1.94 -12.02
C ALA A 494 14.88 -1.26 -12.33
N ARG A 495 15.15 -0.90 -13.59
CA ARG A 495 16.35 -0.15 -13.97
C ARG A 495 16.32 1.29 -13.49
N ASP A 496 15.16 1.95 -13.60
CA ASP A 496 14.99 3.32 -13.13
C ASP A 496 15.15 3.39 -11.61
N LEU A 497 14.58 2.42 -10.88
CA LEU A 497 14.75 2.28 -9.44
C LEU A 497 16.21 2.01 -9.06
N ALA A 498 16.92 1.10 -9.74
CA ALA A 498 18.34 0.87 -9.47
C ALA A 498 19.17 2.15 -9.65
N THR A 499 18.83 2.95 -10.68
CA THR A 499 19.45 4.25 -10.93
C THR A 499 19.18 5.25 -9.80
N LEU A 500 17.94 5.32 -9.30
CA LEU A 500 17.54 6.19 -8.19
C LEU A 500 18.14 5.76 -6.84
N VAL A 501 18.28 4.45 -6.60
CA VAL A 501 18.97 3.89 -5.43
C VAL A 501 20.46 4.27 -5.47
N GLY A 502 21.05 4.20 -6.66
CA GLY A 502 22.42 4.62 -6.91
C GLY A 502 23.44 3.53 -6.59
N GLN A 503 24.70 3.98 -6.49
CA GLN A 503 25.87 3.12 -6.49
C GLN A 503 26.73 3.31 -5.24
N HIS A 504 27.50 2.28 -4.88
CA HIS A 504 28.50 2.32 -3.83
C HIS A 504 29.82 1.69 -4.28
N ASP A 505 30.91 2.13 -3.66
CA ASP A 505 32.24 1.58 -3.92
C ASP A 505 32.48 0.37 -3.01
N VAL A 506 32.69 -0.79 -3.62
CA VAL A 506 32.95 -2.03 -2.91
C VAL A 506 34.42 -2.44 -3.09
N PRO A 507 35.13 -2.74 -1.99
CA PRO A 507 36.50 -3.22 -2.07
C PRO A 507 36.52 -4.66 -2.59
N VAL A 508 37.19 -4.88 -3.72
CA VAL A 508 37.47 -6.20 -4.29
C VAL A 508 38.89 -6.59 -3.91
N ARG A 509 39.03 -7.75 -3.25
CA ARG A 509 40.33 -8.33 -2.91
C ARG A 509 40.74 -9.32 -4.00
N SER A 510 41.88 -9.08 -4.60
CA SER A 510 42.54 -10.01 -5.52
C SER A 510 43.77 -10.59 -4.83
N LEU A 511 43.79 -11.92 -4.67
CA LEU A 511 44.95 -12.66 -4.16
C LEU A 511 45.67 -13.28 -5.36
N SER A 512 46.92 -12.88 -5.58
CA SER A 512 47.81 -13.52 -6.56
C SER A 512 48.78 -14.43 -5.82
N TYR A 513 48.88 -15.68 -6.29
CA TYR A 513 49.82 -16.66 -5.75
C TYR A 513 50.87 -16.98 -6.82
N GLY A 514 52.12 -16.56 -6.58
CA GLY A 514 53.29 -17.00 -7.33
C GLY A 514 54.17 -17.95 -6.52
N GLU A 515 55.10 -18.66 -7.17
CA GLU A 515 55.93 -19.72 -6.56
C GLU A 515 56.75 -19.27 -5.32
N ARG A 516 56.97 -17.97 -5.11
CA ARG A 516 57.67 -17.42 -3.94
C ARG A 516 57.01 -16.21 -3.28
N HIS A 517 55.89 -15.71 -3.81
CA HIS A 517 55.25 -14.49 -3.30
C HIS A 517 53.73 -14.58 -3.42
N ALA A 518 53.03 -14.26 -2.32
CA ALA A 518 51.61 -14.00 -2.32
C ALA A 518 51.40 -12.47 -2.31
N GLY A 519 50.68 -11.94 -3.30
CA GLY A 519 50.32 -10.53 -3.39
C GLY A 519 48.83 -10.34 -3.09
N GLU A 520 48.50 -9.40 -2.21
CA GLU A 520 47.11 -8.95 -2.01
C GLU A 520 46.95 -7.54 -2.60
N GLN A 521 46.03 -7.40 -3.54
CA GLN A 521 45.65 -6.11 -4.10
C GLN A 521 44.18 -5.84 -3.77
N ILE A 522 43.89 -4.66 -3.20
CA ILE A 522 42.53 -4.18 -2.96
C ILE A 522 42.23 -3.10 -3.99
N SER A 523 41.26 -3.35 -4.87
CA SER A 523 40.72 -2.35 -5.80
C SER A 523 39.32 -1.94 -5.38
N LEU A 524 38.91 -0.70 -5.68
CA LEU A 524 37.53 -0.27 -5.48
C LEU A 524 36.76 -0.48 -6.78
N ARG A 525 35.65 -1.21 -6.71
CA ARG A 525 34.72 -1.36 -7.82
C ARG A 525 33.42 -0.65 -7.47
N ARG A 526 33.01 0.29 -8.32
CA ARG A 526 31.70 0.93 -8.22
C ARG A 526 30.64 -0.03 -8.75
N GLN A 527 29.64 -0.32 -7.92
CA GLN A 527 28.53 -1.20 -8.26
C GLN A 527 27.20 -0.60 -7.79
N ASP A 528 26.10 -1.04 -8.38
CA ASP A 528 24.76 -0.66 -7.93
C ASP A 528 24.55 -1.18 -6.51
N ILE A 529 23.95 -0.35 -5.64
CA ILE A 529 23.60 -0.78 -4.29
C ILE A 529 22.54 -1.87 -4.37
N LEU A 530 21.56 -1.72 -5.27
CA LEU A 530 20.60 -2.76 -5.62
C LEU A 530 20.54 -2.88 -7.14
N GLU A 531 20.96 -4.04 -7.65
CA GLU A 531 20.78 -4.35 -9.06
C GLU A 531 19.30 -4.49 -9.42
N PRO A 532 18.88 -4.24 -10.67
CA PRO A 532 17.49 -4.42 -11.12
C PRO A 532 16.94 -5.81 -10.80
N ALA A 533 17.76 -6.85 -10.89
CA ALA A 533 17.40 -8.21 -10.53
C ALA A 533 17.12 -8.38 -9.02
N ALA A 534 17.87 -7.68 -8.17
CA ALA A 534 17.65 -7.68 -6.72
C ALA A 534 16.37 -6.94 -6.33
N ILE A 535 16.05 -5.83 -7.02
CA ILE A 535 14.79 -5.09 -6.82
C ILE A 535 13.58 -5.97 -7.19
N ARG A 536 13.66 -6.68 -8.32
CA ARG A 536 12.64 -7.65 -8.71
C ARG A 536 12.49 -8.79 -7.69
N ALA A 537 13.61 -9.24 -7.12
CA ALA A 537 13.68 -10.34 -6.16
C ALA A 537 13.51 -9.92 -4.69
N LEU A 538 12.96 -8.73 -4.42
CA LEU A 538 12.63 -8.31 -3.05
C LEU A 538 11.75 -9.36 -2.36
N GLU A 539 12.10 -9.71 -1.12
CA GLU A 539 11.37 -10.70 -0.34
C GLU A 539 9.95 -10.20 -0.03
N PRO A 540 8.92 -11.07 -0.07
CA PRO A 540 7.59 -10.70 0.40
C PRO A 540 7.60 -10.04 1.79
N GLY A 541 6.78 -8.99 1.94
CA GLY A 541 6.77 -8.17 3.15
C GLY A 541 7.98 -7.26 3.33
N THR A 542 8.83 -7.09 2.31
CA THR A 542 9.83 -6.01 2.23
C THR A 542 9.41 -4.99 1.17
N ALA A 543 9.90 -3.76 1.33
CA ALA A 543 9.68 -2.71 0.36
C ALA A 543 10.86 -1.74 0.27
N LEU A 544 11.07 -1.17 -0.91
CA LEU A 544 11.99 -0.07 -1.14
C LEU A 544 11.24 1.26 -0.97
N LEU A 545 11.67 2.09 -0.04
CA LEU A 545 11.17 3.43 0.19
C LEU A 545 12.02 4.45 -0.58
N LEU A 546 11.36 5.25 -1.42
CA LEU A 546 11.91 6.50 -1.97
C LEU A 546 11.11 7.67 -1.43
N ALA A 547 11.70 8.39 -0.48
CA ALA A 547 11.13 9.58 0.13
C ALA A 547 11.86 10.84 -0.32
N THR A 548 11.13 11.91 -0.58
CA THR A 548 11.70 13.17 -1.07
C THR A 548 12.74 13.73 -0.09
N GLY A 549 13.90 14.12 -0.61
CA GLY A 549 14.97 14.76 0.17
C GLY A 549 15.87 13.82 0.97
N VAL A 550 15.65 12.51 0.93
CA VAL A 550 16.48 11.50 1.61
C VAL A 550 16.96 10.41 0.64
N ARG A 551 18.01 9.66 1.04
CA ARG A 551 18.43 8.47 0.29
C ARG A 551 17.38 7.35 0.44
N PRO A 552 17.24 6.46 -0.55
CA PRO A 552 16.34 5.31 -0.43
C PRO A 552 16.68 4.42 0.76
N ALA A 553 15.66 3.71 1.26
CA ALA A 553 15.79 2.78 2.37
C ALA A 553 15.01 1.50 2.10
N LEU A 554 15.49 0.37 2.60
CA LEU A 554 14.72 -0.87 2.60
C LEU A 554 13.93 -0.96 3.90
N LEU A 555 12.67 -1.35 3.81
CA LEU A 555 11.74 -1.52 4.93
C LEU A 555 11.24 -2.97 5.01
N LYS A 556 10.96 -3.43 6.23
CA LYS A 556 10.08 -4.56 6.49
C LYS A 556 8.69 -4.02 6.78
N LEU A 557 7.72 -4.42 5.97
CA LEU A 557 6.33 -4.05 6.13
C LEU A 557 5.75 -4.74 7.36
N ARG A 558 4.82 -4.06 8.04
CA ARG A 558 4.17 -4.56 9.26
C ARG A 558 2.72 -4.92 8.96
N PRO A 559 2.44 -6.20 8.65
CA PRO A 559 1.06 -6.64 8.47
C PRO A 559 0.29 -6.55 9.80
N TRP A 560 -1.01 -6.30 9.72
CA TRP A 560 -1.88 -6.14 10.90
C TRP A 560 -1.81 -7.32 11.88
N TYR A 561 -1.62 -8.55 11.38
CA TYR A 561 -1.55 -9.77 12.20
C TYR A 561 -0.25 -9.89 13.01
N GLY A 562 0.73 -9.02 12.77
CA GLY A 562 1.92 -8.87 13.60
C GLY A 562 1.87 -7.67 14.55
N GLY A 563 0.78 -6.91 14.55
CA GLY A 563 0.58 -5.71 15.37
C GLY A 563 -0.13 -5.98 16.70
N ALA A 564 -0.22 -4.94 17.54
CA ALA A 564 -0.88 -5.03 18.84
C ALA A 564 -2.38 -5.37 18.75
N LEU A 565 -3.06 -4.87 17.71
CA LEU A 565 -4.49 -5.10 17.45
C LEU A 565 -4.76 -6.41 16.68
N ALA A 566 -3.77 -7.30 16.51
CA ALA A 566 -3.93 -8.50 15.70
C ALA A 566 -5.11 -9.39 16.15
N GLY A 567 -5.29 -9.56 17.46
CA GLY A 567 -6.40 -10.34 18.02
C GLY A 567 -7.76 -9.72 17.73
N ASP A 568 -7.90 -8.41 17.94
CA ASP A 568 -9.17 -7.70 17.74
C ASP A 568 -9.56 -7.66 16.26
N ILE A 569 -8.58 -7.42 15.37
CA ILE A 569 -8.78 -7.42 13.91
C ILE A 569 -9.18 -8.82 13.43
N ALA A 570 -8.53 -9.87 13.91
CA ALA A 570 -8.88 -11.25 13.55
C ALA A 570 -10.33 -11.56 13.98
N ALA A 571 -10.70 -11.21 15.21
CA ALA A 571 -12.05 -11.46 15.73
C ALA A 571 -13.13 -10.66 14.96
N ALA A 572 -12.86 -9.38 14.66
CA ALA A 572 -13.76 -8.55 13.86
C ALA A 572 -13.93 -9.10 12.44
N ARG A 573 -12.83 -9.52 11.81
CA ARG A 573 -12.85 -10.14 10.48
C ARG A 573 -13.67 -11.42 10.48
N ASP A 574 -13.49 -12.30 11.45
CA ASP A 574 -14.21 -13.57 11.51
C ASP A 574 -15.72 -13.35 11.71
N ARG A 575 -16.13 -12.39 12.54
CA ARG A 575 -17.54 -11.96 12.66
C ARG A 575 -18.08 -11.38 11.35
N ALA A 576 -17.31 -10.54 10.68
CA ALA A 576 -17.71 -9.97 9.40
C ALA A 576 -17.87 -11.04 8.31
N VAL A 577 -16.94 -11.99 8.21
CA VAL A 577 -17.03 -13.13 7.29
C VAL A 577 -18.28 -13.96 7.57
N ALA A 578 -18.63 -14.20 8.84
CA ALA A 578 -19.88 -14.88 9.18
C ALA A 578 -21.11 -14.09 8.73
N ARG A 579 -21.14 -12.77 8.91
CA ARG A 579 -22.23 -11.90 8.42
C ARG A 579 -22.35 -11.91 6.89
N ILE A 580 -21.22 -11.82 6.19
CA ILE A 580 -21.14 -11.89 4.73
C ILE A 580 -21.67 -13.23 4.24
N THR A 581 -21.24 -14.33 4.87
CA THR A 581 -21.71 -15.69 4.54
C THR A 581 -23.22 -15.82 4.71
N ALA A 582 -23.76 -15.35 5.83
CA ALA A 582 -25.20 -15.38 6.09
C ALA A 582 -25.98 -14.54 5.06
N GLY A 583 -25.48 -13.33 4.75
CA GLY A 583 -26.07 -12.46 3.74
C GLY A 583 -26.06 -13.08 2.33
N ALA A 584 -24.97 -13.75 1.95
CA ALA A 584 -24.85 -14.44 0.68
C ALA A 584 -25.88 -15.57 0.52
N VAL A 585 -26.08 -16.38 1.57
CA VAL A 585 -27.10 -17.44 1.60
C VAL A 585 -28.49 -16.84 1.43
N GLN A 586 -28.84 -15.83 2.22
CA GLN A 586 -30.15 -15.16 2.15
C GLN A 586 -30.39 -14.53 0.76
N HIS A 587 -29.37 -13.92 0.17
CA HIS A 587 -29.46 -13.33 -1.16
C HIS A 587 -29.73 -14.40 -2.22
N ALA A 588 -29.04 -15.54 -2.16
CA ALA A 588 -29.24 -16.67 -3.07
C ALA A 588 -30.65 -17.26 -2.96
N GLU A 589 -31.16 -17.42 -1.73
CA GLU A 589 -32.52 -17.92 -1.48
C GLU A 589 -33.59 -16.97 -2.00
N THR A 590 -33.42 -15.67 -1.78
CA THR A 590 -34.34 -14.62 -2.23
C THR A 590 -34.37 -14.54 -3.75
N GLY A 591 -33.20 -14.57 -4.40
CA GLY A 591 -33.08 -14.60 -5.86
C GLY A 591 -33.75 -15.85 -6.47
N ALA A 592 -33.50 -17.04 -5.89
CA ALA A 592 -34.15 -18.27 -6.33
C ALA A 592 -35.67 -18.21 -6.15
N ALA A 593 -36.17 -17.62 -5.06
CA ALA A 593 -37.60 -17.43 -4.83
C ALA A 593 -38.23 -16.44 -5.82
N ALA A 594 -37.54 -15.35 -6.18
CA ALA A 594 -38.00 -14.40 -7.18
C ALA A 594 -38.09 -15.03 -8.58
N VAL A 595 -37.07 -15.77 -9.00
CA VAL A 595 -37.06 -16.48 -10.29
C VAL A 595 -38.16 -17.56 -10.34
N ARG A 596 -38.38 -18.30 -9.25
CA ARG A 596 -39.49 -19.26 -9.15
C ARG A 596 -40.85 -18.58 -9.24
N ARG A 597 -41.03 -17.41 -8.60
CA ARG A 597 -42.26 -16.61 -8.72
C ARG A 597 -42.49 -16.13 -10.16
N ALA A 598 -41.47 -15.60 -10.82
CA ALA A 598 -41.56 -15.16 -12.21
C ALA A 598 -41.94 -16.32 -13.15
N ARG A 599 -41.29 -17.49 -13.02
CA ARG A 599 -41.61 -18.69 -13.81
C ARG A 599 -42.98 -19.31 -13.46
N GLY A 600 -43.43 -19.17 -12.22
CA GLY A 600 -44.74 -19.66 -11.77
C GLY A 600 -45.91 -18.76 -12.21
N ALA A 601 -45.66 -17.45 -12.36
CA ALA A 601 -46.63 -16.49 -12.89
C ALA A 601 -46.87 -16.70 -14.39
N ASP A 602 -45.84 -17.07 -15.15
CA ASP A 602 -45.90 -17.34 -16.60
C ASP A 602 -46.69 -18.62 -16.96
N ARG A 603 -46.96 -19.49 -15.97
CA ARG A 603 -47.81 -20.68 -16.13
C ARG A 603 -49.29 -20.43 -15.88
N ARG A 604 -49.69 -19.20 -15.57
CA ARG A 604 -51.10 -18.79 -15.45
C ARG A 604 -51.48 -17.83 -16.58
N HIS A 605 -51.43 -18.30 -17.83
CA HIS A 605 -52.09 -17.60 -18.93
C HIS A 605 -53.51 -18.18 -19.12
N PRO A 606 -54.57 -17.37 -19.26
CA PRO A 606 -55.94 -17.83 -19.37
C PRO A 606 -56.24 -18.11 -20.84
N TYR A 607 -55.88 -19.29 -21.32
CA TYR A 607 -56.44 -19.85 -22.55
C TYR A 607 -56.79 -21.31 -22.26
N GLY A 608 -57.98 -21.48 -21.70
CA GLY A 608 -58.60 -22.75 -21.37
C GLY A 608 -60.07 -22.52 -21.14
N ASP A 609 -60.80 -22.33 -22.26
CA ASP A 609 -62.21 -22.72 -22.48
C ASP A 609 -62.84 -21.84 -23.57
N LEU A 610 -62.49 -22.13 -24.83
CA LEU A 610 -63.34 -21.80 -25.98
C LEU A 610 -63.25 -22.92 -27.03
N THR A 611 -63.79 -24.08 -26.68
CA THR A 611 -64.22 -25.09 -27.66
C THR A 611 -65.46 -25.77 -27.09
N GLY A 612 -66.64 -25.33 -27.51
CA GLY A 612 -67.91 -25.86 -27.00
C GLY A 612 -69.18 -25.14 -27.44
N ALA A 613 -69.35 -24.84 -28.73
CA ALA A 613 -70.63 -24.61 -29.42
C ALA A 613 -70.28 -24.55 -30.92
N GLY A 614 -70.75 -25.39 -31.84
CA GLY A 614 -72.06 -26.02 -31.95
C GLY A 614 -72.58 -25.67 -33.33
N GLU A 615 -71.93 -26.16 -34.40
CA GLU A 615 -72.44 -26.06 -35.76
C GLU A 615 -72.96 -27.43 -36.20
N SER A 616 -74.27 -27.48 -36.35
CA SER A 616 -75.05 -28.56 -36.93
C SER A 616 -74.77 -28.68 -38.43
N SER A 617 -74.15 -29.78 -38.86
CA SER A 617 -74.17 -30.24 -40.25
C SER A 617 -75.20 -31.37 -40.40
N ASP A 618 -76.30 -31.03 -41.06
CA ASP A 618 -77.24 -31.97 -41.64
C ASP A 618 -76.66 -32.46 -42.98
N GLY A 619 -76.79 -33.76 -43.27
CA GLY A 619 -76.50 -34.33 -44.59
C GLY A 619 -75.59 -35.57 -44.58
N GLY A 620 -76.20 -36.73 -44.86
CA GLY A 620 -75.50 -37.80 -45.58
C GLY A 620 -75.66 -39.22 -45.02
N GLU A 621 -76.73 -39.86 -45.46
CA GLU A 621 -77.04 -41.30 -45.41
C GLU A 621 -75.96 -42.25 -45.96
N ALA A 622 -76.14 -43.53 -45.61
CA ALA A 622 -75.57 -44.79 -46.12
C ALA A 622 -74.19 -45.19 -45.55
N GLY A 623 -73.98 -46.38 -44.97
CA GLY A 623 -74.75 -47.60 -44.98
C GLY A 623 -73.83 -48.78 -45.27
N ARG A 624 -73.36 -49.45 -44.20
CA ARG A 624 -73.07 -50.89 -44.00
C ARG A 624 -71.89 -51.13 -43.08
#